data_AF-A0A0K8UCQ6-F1
#
_entry.id   AF-A0A0K8UCQ6-F1
#
_cell.length_a   1.000
_cell.length_b   1.000
_cell.length_c   1.000
_cell.angle_alpha   90.00
_cell.angle_beta   90.00
_cell.angle_gamma   90.00
#
_symmetry.space_group_name_H-M   'P 1'
#
loop_
_entity.id
_entity.type
_entity.pdbx_description
1 polymer ?
#
loop_
_entity_poly.entity_id
_entity_poly.type
_entity_poly.pdbx_seq_one_letter_code
_entity_poly.pdbx_strand_id
1 'polypeptide(L)'
;LHRSIRGITKTDKAALHNKLHASLAYNYKLQLTPQSKSSELEMSLVKYGILLATLTLALAEAQNGCIIPIASKRHLYIQWPLIYKSNGELYPAQLDAEQQTASIHLPVGEEVLLSCGPNYLKNFHRAETLSVKCESDGKLISLSGDADIENNAKAVSYFACDLRVVDEVLSRVNDCNTQAWTPVAYGYVNPFDHLTHIIGEACYDENEGRTIFAHIKLSDNPYLQRLPKDFLTKFHHPDGRYKTQLFRGLYFDEIYERIRQTLHTKSAPFLHKANFVDDFFISNAQFQAVKKLSWNYFVAHDDLDAWTELKRNILAHRNNSKADLDIYVGSHGTQVLNGPNGEQMKLYLHPESGEYGKFPVPELLWIVVKEEDKSTAFGVYNDANPKSLQGVVSATSHAPICKSKCGEITWLSDALKNGGLICCSVPEFRKVVTEVPAITENDSPF
;
A
#
# COMPACT_ATOMS: atom_id res chain seq x y z
N LEU A 1 -15.70 -33.27 13.96
CA LEU A 1 -16.99 -33.99 13.93
C LEU A 1 -17.48 -34.11 12.50
N HIS A 2 -17.49 -35.34 11.99
CA HIS A 2 -18.14 -35.75 10.74
C HIS A 2 -19.67 -35.83 10.92
N ARG A 3 -20.39 -35.82 9.78
CA ARG A 3 -21.86 -35.89 9.57
C ARG A 3 -22.62 -34.59 9.84
N SER A 4 -23.59 -34.15 9.04
CA SER A 4 -24.21 -34.67 7.81
C SER A 4 -25.20 -33.60 7.36
N ILE A 5 -25.06 -33.02 6.16
CA ILE A 5 -26.20 -32.50 5.39
C ILE A 5 -25.93 -32.79 3.91
N ARG A 6 -26.59 -33.83 3.39
CA ARG A 6 -26.93 -33.99 1.97
C ARG A 6 -28.33 -33.43 1.76
N GLY A 7 -28.53 -32.73 0.63
CA GLY A 7 -29.81 -32.70 -0.06
C GLY A 7 -30.47 -31.33 -0.17
N ILE A 8 -30.08 -30.52 -1.16
CA ILE A 8 -31.01 -29.63 -1.88
C ILE A 8 -30.68 -29.71 -3.38
N THR A 9 -31.71 -29.95 -4.17
CA THR A 9 -31.73 -30.23 -5.61
C THR A 9 -31.86 -28.97 -6.46
N LYS A 10 -31.67 -29.17 -7.77
CA LYS A 10 -31.42 -28.23 -8.87
C LYS A 10 -32.53 -27.19 -9.21
N THR A 11 -33.43 -26.86 -8.30
CA THR A 11 -34.63 -26.03 -8.59
C THR A 11 -34.69 -24.66 -7.92
N ASP A 12 -33.70 -24.27 -7.10
CA ASP A 12 -33.70 -22.94 -6.45
C ASP A 12 -32.83 -21.87 -7.16
N LYS A 13 -32.28 -22.19 -8.33
CA LYS A 13 -31.53 -21.22 -9.16
C LYS A 13 -32.42 -20.36 -10.08
N ALA A 14 -33.72 -20.61 -10.14
CA ALA A 14 -34.64 -19.87 -11.02
C ALA A 14 -35.40 -18.72 -10.33
N ALA A 15 -35.27 -18.55 -9.01
CA ALA A 15 -36.00 -17.53 -8.25
C ALA A 15 -35.20 -16.23 -7.98
N LEU A 16 -33.92 -16.15 -8.38
CA LEU A 16 -33.09 -14.95 -8.16
C LEU A 16 -32.92 -14.07 -9.41
N HIS A 17 -33.40 -14.49 -10.58
CA HIS A 17 -33.23 -13.74 -11.84
C HIS A 17 -34.37 -12.74 -12.13
N ASN A 18 -35.47 -12.77 -11.36
CA ASN A 18 -36.68 -11.97 -11.63
C ASN A 18 -36.93 -10.80 -10.65
N LYS A 19 -35.90 -10.27 -10.00
CA LYS A 19 -36.03 -9.07 -9.12
C LYS A 19 -35.12 -7.89 -9.46
N LEU A 20 -34.54 -7.86 -10.66
CA LEU A 20 -33.66 -6.77 -11.12
C LEU A 20 -34.14 -6.03 -12.38
N HIS A 21 -35.37 -6.29 -12.84
CA HIS A 21 -36.00 -5.52 -13.92
C HIS A 21 -37.32 -4.88 -13.45
N ALA A 22 -37.22 -3.91 -12.54
CA ALA A 22 -38.33 -3.01 -12.21
C ALA A 22 -37.81 -1.76 -11.45
N SER A 23 -37.09 -0.88 -12.15
CA SER A 23 -37.10 0.56 -11.86
C SER A 23 -36.39 1.29 -12.98
N LEU A 24 -36.93 2.45 -13.40
CA LEU A 24 -36.47 3.35 -14.47
C LEU A 24 -37.00 3.04 -15.89
N ALA A 25 -38.33 3.07 -16.02
CA ALA A 25 -38.98 3.54 -17.25
C ALA A 25 -39.67 4.87 -16.93
N TYR A 26 -39.10 5.98 -17.39
CA TYR A 26 -39.75 7.30 -17.40
C TYR A 26 -39.93 7.75 -18.85
N ASN A 27 -41.15 8.22 -19.13
CA ASN A 27 -41.74 8.54 -20.42
C ASN A 27 -40.95 9.55 -21.27
N TYR A 28 -40.83 9.29 -22.57
CA TYR A 28 -40.98 10.32 -23.60
C TYR A 28 -41.89 9.81 -24.72
N LYS A 29 -42.99 10.53 -24.91
CA LYS A 29 -44.02 10.31 -25.93
C LYS A 29 -43.69 11.24 -27.09
N LEU A 30 -43.30 10.70 -28.24
CA LEU A 30 -43.18 11.45 -29.50
C LEU A 30 -43.90 10.67 -30.59
N GLN A 31 -44.99 11.27 -31.07
CA GLN A 31 -45.79 10.79 -32.20
C GLN A 31 -44.96 10.89 -33.48
N LEU A 32 -44.95 9.82 -34.27
CA LEU A 32 -44.48 9.85 -35.66
C LEU A 32 -45.61 9.33 -36.56
N THR A 33 -46.09 10.19 -37.45
CA THR A 33 -46.75 9.82 -38.70
C THR A 33 -45.71 9.75 -39.83
N PRO A 34 -45.98 9.00 -40.91
CA PRO A 34 -44.93 8.49 -41.79
C PRO A 34 -44.66 9.44 -42.96
N GLN A 35 -43.39 9.73 -43.23
CA GLN A 35 -42.99 10.21 -44.56
C GLN A 35 -41.59 9.72 -44.94
N SER A 36 -41.51 9.33 -46.21
CA SER A 36 -40.39 8.73 -46.94
C SER A 36 -38.99 9.27 -46.61
N LYS A 37 -38.03 8.37 -46.39
CA LYS A 37 -36.59 8.57 -46.65
C LYS A 37 -35.85 7.23 -46.54
N SER A 38 -35.70 6.52 -47.66
CA SER A 38 -34.93 5.27 -47.72
C SER A 38 -33.46 5.45 -48.10
N SER A 39 -32.95 6.68 -48.21
CA SER A 39 -31.54 6.94 -48.58
C SER A 39 -30.65 7.47 -47.44
N GLU A 40 -31.23 7.89 -46.31
CA GLU A 40 -30.45 8.33 -45.13
C GLU A 40 -30.15 7.19 -44.13
N LEU A 41 -30.89 6.08 -44.20
CA LEU A 41 -30.67 4.93 -43.31
C LEU A 41 -29.41 4.12 -43.67
N GLU A 42 -29.07 3.98 -44.95
CA GLU A 42 -27.91 3.20 -45.37
C GLU A 42 -26.58 3.89 -45.01
N MET A 43 -26.52 5.22 -45.07
CA MET A 43 -25.32 5.98 -44.64
C MET A 43 -25.10 5.98 -43.12
N SER A 44 -26.17 5.77 -42.34
CA SER A 44 -26.10 5.63 -40.88
C SER A 44 -25.59 4.25 -40.47
N LEU A 45 -26.07 3.19 -41.13
CA LEU A 45 -25.64 1.80 -40.88
C LEU A 45 -24.17 1.56 -41.21
N VAL A 46 -23.63 2.19 -42.27
CA VAL A 46 -22.20 2.10 -42.60
C VAL A 46 -21.35 2.80 -41.54
N LYS A 47 -21.78 3.96 -41.02
CA LYS A 47 -21.05 4.65 -39.94
C LYS A 47 -21.11 3.89 -38.62
N TYR A 48 -22.26 3.30 -38.27
CA TYR A 48 -22.39 2.44 -37.09
C TYR A 48 -21.61 1.14 -37.25
N GLY A 49 -21.58 0.55 -38.45
CA GLY A 49 -20.77 -0.64 -38.76
C GLY A 49 -19.27 -0.38 -38.67
N ILE A 50 -18.80 0.79 -39.14
CA ILE A 50 -17.40 1.22 -38.98
C ILE A 50 -17.08 1.51 -37.52
N LEU A 51 -17.99 2.13 -36.76
CA LEU A 51 -17.80 2.39 -35.32
C LEU A 51 -17.74 1.09 -34.50
N LEU A 52 -18.61 0.12 -34.81
CA LEU A 52 -18.60 -1.21 -34.18
C LEU A 52 -17.37 -2.02 -34.58
N ALA A 53 -16.94 -1.96 -35.84
CA ALA A 53 -15.73 -2.63 -36.31
C ALA A 53 -14.47 -2.03 -35.69
N THR A 54 -14.40 -0.70 -35.53
CA THR A 54 -13.28 -0.04 -34.85
C THR A 54 -13.29 -0.31 -33.35
N LEU A 55 -14.46 -0.41 -32.70
CA LEU A 55 -14.56 -0.84 -31.31
C LEU A 55 -14.12 -2.30 -31.13
N THR A 56 -14.50 -3.20 -32.04
CA THR A 56 -14.09 -4.63 -31.97
C THR A 56 -12.62 -4.84 -32.33
N LEU A 57 -12.04 -4.05 -33.24
CA LEU A 57 -10.61 -4.03 -33.53
C LEU A 57 -9.80 -3.49 -32.33
N ALA A 58 -10.26 -2.40 -31.69
CA ALA A 58 -9.64 -1.87 -30.47
C ALA A 58 -9.76 -2.85 -29.27
N LEU A 59 -10.86 -3.61 -29.18
CA LEU A 59 -11.04 -4.68 -28.18
C LEU A 59 -10.23 -5.94 -28.51
N ALA A 60 -9.94 -6.22 -29.78
CA ALA A 60 -9.09 -7.33 -30.20
C ALA A 60 -7.59 -7.03 -30.02
N GLU A 61 -7.16 -5.78 -30.25
CA GLU A 61 -5.79 -5.32 -29.96
C GLU A 61 -5.47 -5.38 -28.45
N ALA A 62 -6.48 -5.23 -27.59
CA ALA A 62 -6.33 -5.40 -26.14
C ALA A 62 -6.05 -6.85 -25.69
N GLN A 63 -6.22 -7.85 -26.56
CA GLN A 63 -6.00 -9.27 -26.20
C GLN A 63 -4.65 -9.86 -26.62
N ASN A 64 -3.83 -9.15 -27.40
CA ASN A 64 -2.56 -9.68 -27.94
C ASN A 64 -1.28 -9.05 -27.36
N GLY A 65 -1.40 -8.06 -26.46
CA GLY A 65 -0.26 -7.46 -25.77
C GLY A 65 0.28 -8.30 -24.61
N CYS A 66 1.43 -7.90 -24.08
CA CYS A 66 2.05 -8.58 -22.94
C CYS A 66 1.55 -7.94 -21.63
N ILE A 67 0.96 -8.77 -20.77
CA ILE A 67 0.43 -8.33 -19.47
C ILE A 67 1.36 -8.84 -18.37
N ILE A 68 1.96 -7.93 -17.63
CA ILE A 68 2.92 -8.24 -16.56
C ILE A 68 2.27 -7.89 -15.21
N PRO A 69 1.87 -8.88 -14.40
CA PRO A 69 1.10 -8.64 -13.17
C PRO A 69 2.02 -8.29 -11.98
N ILE A 70 2.54 -7.07 -11.96
CA ILE A 70 3.49 -6.57 -10.95
C ILE A 70 2.95 -6.60 -9.50
N ALA A 71 1.62 -6.57 -9.31
CA ALA A 71 0.99 -6.82 -8.01
C ALA A 71 -0.25 -7.70 -8.18
N SER A 72 -0.18 -8.97 -7.75
CA SER A 72 -1.29 -9.93 -7.83
C SER A 72 -1.27 -10.95 -6.70
N LYS A 73 -2.44 -11.23 -6.12
CA LYS A 73 -2.62 -12.31 -5.12
C LYS A 73 -2.25 -13.70 -5.65
N ARG A 74 -2.31 -13.92 -6.96
CA ARG A 74 -2.00 -15.22 -7.60
C ARG A 74 -0.50 -15.45 -7.82
N HIS A 75 0.30 -14.38 -7.84
CA HIS A 75 1.71 -14.41 -8.22
C HIS A 75 2.63 -13.86 -7.11
N LEU A 76 2.24 -14.02 -5.85
CA LEU A 76 2.95 -13.44 -4.69
C LEU A 76 4.40 -13.91 -4.52
N TYR A 77 4.78 -15.01 -5.18
CA TYR A 77 6.12 -15.61 -5.14
C TYR A 77 7.03 -15.16 -6.29
N ILE A 78 6.50 -14.46 -7.29
CA ILE A 78 7.29 -13.94 -8.41
C ILE A 78 7.82 -12.55 -8.03
N GLN A 79 9.13 -12.36 -8.16
CA GLN A 79 9.77 -11.05 -8.00
C GLN A 79 9.84 -10.40 -9.39
N TRP A 80 8.93 -9.49 -9.68
CA TRP A 80 8.88 -8.82 -10.97
C TRP A 80 10.01 -7.78 -11.09
N PRO A 81 10.69 -7.70 -12.25
CA PRO A 81 11.65 -6.63 -12.51
C PRO A 81 10.97 -5.27 -12.54
N LEU A 82 11.72 -4.21 -12.26
CA LEU A 82 11.34 -2.87 -12.67
C LEU A 82 11.40 -2.78 -14.19
N ILE A 83 10.40 -2.15 -14.79
CA ILE A 83 10.24 -2.03 -16.23
C ILE A 83 10.39 -0.57 -16.59
N TYR A 84 11.34 -0.29 -17.47
CA TYR A 84 11.65 1.04 -17.95
C TYR A 84 11.36 1.17 -19.44
N LYS A 85 10.89 2.36 -19.81
CA LYS A 85 10.90 2.81 -21.20
C LYS A 85 12.34 3.10 -21.65
N SER A 86 12.53 3.25 -22.96
CA SER A 86 13.81 3.63 -23.56
C SER A 86 14.36 4.98 -23.09
N ASN A 87 13.50 5.90 -22.64
CA ASN A 87 13.88 7.21 -22.12
C ASN A 87 14.34 7.21 -20.65
N GLY A 88 14.35 6.06 -19.97
CA GLY A 88 14.76 5.95 -18.57
C GLY A 88 13.64 6.14 -17.54
N GLU A 89 12.42 6.43 -17.97
CA GLU A 89 11.26 6.48 -17.07
C GLU A 89 10.71 5.08 -16.79
N LEU A 90 10.18 4.87 -15.59
CA LEU A 90 9.43 3.66 -15.27
C LEU A 90 8.16 3.58 -16.13
N TYR A 91 7.92 2.40 -16.68
CA TYR A 91 6.73 2.14 -17.47
C TYR A 91 5.47 2.24 -16.58
N PRO A 92 4.41 2.93 -17.03
CA PRO A 92 3.21 3.15 -16.22
C PRO A 92 2.48 1.83 -15.96
N ALA A 93 2.05 1.65 -14.71
CA ALA A 93 1.22 0.53 -14.31
C ALA A 93 -0.27 0.92 -14.30
N GLN A 94 -1.11 -0.01 -14.73
CA GLN A 94 -2.55 0.08 -14.60
C GLN A 94 -2.98 -0.54 -13.27
N LEU A 95 -3.70 0.24 -12.47
CA LEU A 95 -4.27 -0.17 -11.18
C LEU A 95 -5.71 -0.64 -11.39
N ASP A 96 -6.01 -1.84 -10.90
CA ASP A 96 -7.38 -2.32 -10.71
C ASP A 96 -7.71 -2.22 -9.22
N ALA A 97 -8.48 -1.19 -8.87
CA ALA A 97 -8.88 -0.91 -7.49
C ALA A 97 -9.82 -1.98 -6.92
N GLU A 98 -10.68 -2.58 -7.74
CA GLU A 98 -11.64 -3.59 -7.30
C GLU A 98 -10.92 -4.90 -6.93
N GLN A 99 -9.96 -5.29 -7.77
CA GLN A 99 -9.18 -6.50 -7.54
C GLN A 99 -7.96 -6.28 -6.65
N GLN A 100 -7.62 -5.01 -6.36
CA GLN A 100 -6.40 -4.61 -5.68
C GLN A 100 -5.16 -5.19 -6.38
N THR A 101 -5.11 -5.05 -7.70
CA THR A 101 -4.01 -5.54 -8.53
C THR A 101 -3.39 -4.42 -9.35
N ALA A 102 -2.14 -4.63 -9.75
CA ALA A 102 -1.43 -3.73 -10.65
C ALA A 102 -0.79 -4.55 -11.76
N SER A 103 -0.89 -4.07 -12.99
CA SER A 103 -0.32 -4.71 -14.17
C SER A 103 0.28 -3.70 -15.14
N ILE A 104 1.32 -4.11 -15.85
CA ILE A 104 1.92 -3.35 -16.95
C ILE A 104 1.46 -3.99 -18.25
N HIS A 105 0.94 -3.16 -19.16
CA HIS A 105 0.44 -3.57 -20.46
C HIS A 105 1.39 -3.04 -21.53
N LEU A 106 2.09 -3.96 -22.17
CA LEU A 106 3.00 -3.65 -23.27
C LEU A 106 2.31 -3.96 -24.60
N PRO A 107 2.17 -2.96 -25.49
CA PRO A 107 1.73 -3.21 -26.86
C PRO A 107 2.68 -4.19 -27.58
N VAL A 108 2.14 -4.91 -28.57
CA VAL A 108 2.98 -5.77 -29.43
C VAL A 108 4.05 -4.93 -30.12
N GLY A 109 5.28 -5.41 -30.11
CA GLY A 109 6.44 -4.71 -30.66
C GLY A 109 7.07 -3.69 -29.69
N GLU A 110 6.46 -3.40 -28.55
CA GLU A 110 7.03 -2.50 -27.54
C GLU A 110 8.32 -3.08 -26.96
N GLU A 111 9.38 -2.27 -26.95
CA GLU A 111 10.67 -2.60 -26.37
C GLU A 111 10.87 -1.90 -25.03
N VAL A 112 11.24 -2.68 -24.00
CA VAL A 112 11.43 -2.19 -22.64
C VAL A 112 12.72 -2.74 -22.04
N LEU A 113 13.27 -2.03 -21.06
CA LEU A 113 14.38 -2.50 -20.25
C LEU A 113 13.84 -3.06 -18.93
N LEU A 114 14.15 -4.32 -18.66
CA LEU A 114 13.93 -4.95 -17.36
C LEU A 114 15.13 -4.70 -16.45
N SER A 115 14.90 -4.40 -15.18
CA SER A 115 15.93 -4.24 -14.16
C SER A 115 15.58 -5.00 -12.88
N CYS A 116 16.51 -5.80 -12.41
CA CYS A 116 16.48 -6.48 -11.12
C CYS A 116 17.42 -5.86 -10.09
N GLY A 117 18.19 -4.82 -10.46
CA GLY A 117 19.23 -4.21 -9.62
C GLY A 117 18.69 -3.73 -8.26
N PRO A 118 19.35 -4.05 -7.13
CA PRO A 118 20.73 -4.57 -7.00
C PRO A 118 20.87 -6.09 -7.21
N ASN A 119 19.77 -6.79 -7.45
CA ASN A 119 19.72 -8.23 -7.65
C ASN A 119 19.75 -8.60 -9.14
N TYR A 120 19.59 -9.89 -9.43
CA TYR A 120 19.76 -10.45 -10.76
C TYR A 120 18.48 -11.08 -11.32
N LEU A 121 18.45 -11.18 -12.65
CA LEU A 121 17.47 -11.95 -13.40
C LEU A 121 17.72 -13.46 -13.23
N LYS A 122 16.66 -14.19 -12.87
CA LYS A 122 16.73 -15.59 -12.42
C LYS A 122 17.32 -16.56 -13.44
N ASN A 123 17.02 -16.36 -14.72
CA ASN A 123 17.38 -17.28 -15.79
C ASN A 123 18.49 -16.75 -16.72
N PHE A 124 19.23 -15.71 -16.30
CA PHE A 124 20.12 -14.96 -17.21
C PHE A 124 21.48 -14.66 -16.59
N HIS A 125 22.30 -15.68 -16.25
CA HIS A 125 23.72 -15.54 -15.87
C HIS A 125 24.10 -14.37 -14.94
N ARG A 126 23.24 -14.04 -13.96
CA ARG A 126 23.42 -12.86 -13.08
C ARG A 126 23.40 -11.50 -13.79
N ALA A 127 22.66 -11.38 -14.87
CA ALA A 127 22.36 -10.09 -15.49
C ALA A 127 21.47 -9.26 -14.56
N GLU A 128 21.86 -8.02 -14.28
CA GLU A 128 21.02 -7.07 -13.53
C GLU A 128 19.91 -6.49 -14.41
N THR A 129 20.15 -6.39 -15.72
CA THR A 129 19.22 -5.79 -16.68
C THR A 129 19.11 -6.62 -17.95
N LEU A 130 17.98 -6.47 -18.66
CA LEU A 130 17.76 -7.12 -19.95
C LEU A 130 16.75 -6.34 -20.79
N SER A 131 17.11 -6.05 -22.04
CA SER A 131 16.16 -5.51 -23.02
C SER A 131 15.29 -6.62 -23.58
N VAL A 132 14.00 -6.39 -23.62
CA VAL A 132 13.00 -7.34 -24.13
C VAL A 132 12.00 -6.63 -25.03
N LYS A 133 11.35 -7.41 -25.91
CA LYS A 133 10.27 -6.93 -26.75
C LYS A 133 9.02 -7.78 -26.56
N CYS A 134 7.85 -7.13 -26.61
CA CYS A 134 6.58 -7.84 -26.57
C CYS A 134 6.19 -8.45 -27.93
N GLU A 135 5.80 -9.72 -27.93
CA GLU A 135 5.33 -10.44 -29.10
C GLU A 135 3.81 -10.67 -29.05
N SER A 136 3.20 -10.96 -30.21
CA SER A 136 1.74 -11.01 -30.40
C SER A 136 0.99 -12.11 -29.63
N ASP A 137 1.70 -13.01 -28.96
CA ASP A 137 1.14 -14.09 -28.13
C ASP A 137 1.26 -13.79 -26.62
N GLY A 138 1.54 -12.54 -26.25
CA GLY A 138 1.70 -12.10 -24.86
C GLY A 138 3.01 -12.56 -24.21
N LYS A 139 3.95 -13.06 -25.01
CA LYS A 139 5.30 -13.46 -24.56
C LYS A 139 6.31 -12.36 -24.82
N LEU A 140 7.42 -12.44 -24.09
CA LEU A 140 8.55 -11.56 -24.27
C LEU A 140 9.68 -12.32 -24.96
N ILE A 141 10.37 -11.64 -25.87
CA ILE A 141 11.61 -12.11 -26.50
C ILE A 141 12.77 -11.26 -25.99
N SER A 142 13.90 -11.91 -25.68
CA SER A 142 15.12 -11.20 -25.33
C SER A 142 15.70 -10.51 -26.57
N LEU A 143 16.21 -9.29 -26.40
CA LEU A 143 16.96 -8.56 -27.42
C LEU A 143 18.48 -8.65 -27.19
N SER A 144 18.93 -9.59 -26.34
CA SER A 144 20.35 -9.77 -26.07
C SER A 144 21.08 -10.32 -27.30
N GLY A 145 22.26 -9.77 -27.57
CA GLY A 145 23.20 -10.31 -28.55
C GLY A 145 24.09 -11.43 -27.99
N ASP A 146 23.91 -11.80 -26.72
CA ASP A 146 24.68 -12.87 -26.08
C ASP A 146 24.26 -14.23 -26.64
N ALA A 147 25.25 -14.98 -27.17
CA ALA A 147 25.03 -16.28 -27.79
C ALA A 147 24.51 -17.34 -26.80
N ASP A 148 24.73 -17.14 -25.50
CA ASP A 148 24.27 -18.05 -24.45
C ASP A 148 22.80 -17.80 -24.03
N ILE A 149 22.18 -16.72 -24.51
CA ILE A 149 20.78 -16.39 -24.23
C ILE A 149 19.90 -16.80 -25.40
N GLU A 150 19.01 -17.78 -25.19
CA GLU A 150 18.02 -18.15 -26.19
C GLU A 150 17.06 -16.99 -26.50
N ASN A 151 17.08 -16.50 -27.74
CA ASN A 151 16.16 -15.47 -28.25
C ASN A 151 14.79 -16.04 -28.66
N ASN A 152 14.29 -17.04 -27.95
CA ASN A 152 12.95 -17.59 -28.18
C ASN A 152 11.94 -16.85 -27.29
N ALA A 153 10.71 -16.64 -27.78
CA ALA A 153 9.65 -16.03 -27.00
C ALA A 153 9.30 -16.89 -25.77
N LYS A 154 9.36 -16.30 -24.56
CA LYS A 154 9.05 -16.97 -23.28
C LYS A 154 7.94 -16.23 -22.54
N ALA A 155 7.25 -16.94 -21.65
CA ALA A 155 6.26 -16.32 -20.77
C ALA A 155 6.90 -15.20 -19.92
N VAL A 156 6.15 -14.16 -19.61
CA VAL A 156 6.63 -12.99 -18.84
C VAL A 156 7.31 -13.37 -17.51
N SER A 157 6.85 -14.42 -16.84
CA SER A 157 7.43 -14.91 -15.57
C SER A 157 8.83 -15.52 -15.70
N TYR A 158 9.25 -15.86 -16.92
CA TYR A 158 10.61 -16.32 -17.21
C TYR A 158 11.65 -15.22 -16.95
N PHE A 159 11.24 -13.96 -17.07
CA PHE A 159 12.10 -12.78 -16.89
C PHE A 159 12.03 -12.21 -15.47
N ALA A 160 11.59 -13.00 -14.50
CA ALA A 160 11.56 -12.62 -13.10
C ALA A 160 12.96 -12.48 -12.49
N CYS A 161 13.04 -11.71 -11.42
CA CYS A 161 14.23 -11.57 -10.60
C CYS A 161 14.39 -12.76 -9.62
N ASP A 162 15.63 -13.03 -9.22
CA ASP A 162 15.94 -14.00 -8.17
C ASP A 162 15.42 -13.54 -6.80
N LEU A 163 15.58 -12.24 -6.54
CA LEU A 163 15.17 -11.57 -5.32
C LEU A 163 14.37 -10.30 -5.67
N ARG A 164 13.72 -9.73 -4.67
CA ARG A 164 12.98 -8.47 -4.79
C ARG A 164 13.88 -7.36 -5.36
N VAL A 165 13.32 -6.50 -6.21
CA VAL A 165 14.08 -5.39 -6.81
C VAL A 165 14.28 -4.24 -5.83
N VAL A 166 13.24 -3.92 -5.05
CA VAL A 166 13.41 -3.01 -3.92
C VAL A 166 13.96 -3.82 -2.76
N ASP A 167 15.22 -3.55 -2.41
CA ASP A 167 15.90 -4.21 -1.30
C ASP A 167 16.00 -3.32 -0.06
N GLU A 168 16.33 -3.91 1.07
CA GLU A 168 16.43 -3.23 2.37
C GLU A 168 17.76 -3.55 3.06
N VAL A 169 18.36 -2.54 3.71
CA VAL A 169 19.63 -2.67 4.44
C VAL A 169 19.59 -1.94 5.78
N LEU A 170 20.36 -2.44 6.74
CA LEU A 170 20.61 -1.84 8.05
C LEU A 170 21.59 -0.68 7.90
N SER A 171 21.08 0.48 7.51
CA SER A 171 21.86 1.71 7.38
C SER A 171 21.00 2.93 7.67
N ARG A 172 21.65 3.98 8.18
CA ARG A 172 21.05 5.32 8.25
C ARG A 172 21.11 5.98 6.88
N VAL A 173 20.00 6.58 6.47
CA VAL A 173 19.94 7.52 5.35
C VAL A 173 19.70 8.92 5.90
N ASN A 174 18.71 9.07 6.79
CA ASN A 174 18.54 10.24 7.66
C ASN A 174 18.64 9.87 9.16
N ASP A 175 18.07 10.71 10.02
CA ASP A 175 18.15 10.62 11.47
C ASP A 175 17.07 9.68 12.07
N CYS A 176 17.41 8.41 12.25
CA CYS A 176 16.83 7.64 13.36
C CYS A 176 17.42 8.20 14.66
N ASN A 177 16.55 8.72 15.53
CA ASN A 177 16.90 9.42 16.77
C ASN A 177 17.95 8.65 17.61
N THR A 178 18.70 9.35 18.46
CA THR A 178 19.85 8.82 19.25
C THR A 178 19.54 7.65 20.22
N GLN A 179 18.30 7.19 20.26
CA GLN A 179 17.91 5.95 20.95
C GLN A 179 18.47 4.72 20.22
N ALA A 180 18.47 3.57 20.91
CA ALA A 180 18.99 2.29 20.42
C ALA A 180 18.12 1.65 19.31
N TRP A 181 17.60 2.46 18.39
CA TRP A 181 16.78 2.02 17.27
C TRP A 181 17.64 1.59 16.09
N THR A 182 17.19 0.55 15.41
CA THR A 182 17.81 0.01 14.21
C THR A 182 17.28 0.77 12.98
N PRO A 183 18.15 1.48 12.25
CA PRO A 183 17.78 2.17 11.02
C PRO A 183 17.76 1.21 9.84
N VAL A 184 16.74 1.33 9.00
CA VAL A 184 16.62 0.57 7.74
C VAL A 184 16.38 1.53 6.61
N ALA A 185 17.13 1.37 5.53
CA ALA A 185 16.90 2.04 4.27
C ALA A 185 16.42 1.03 3.23
N TYR A 186 15.52 1.43 2.34
CA TYR A 186 15.09 0.60 1.23
C TYR A 186 15.06 1.36 -0.10
N GLY A 187 15.49 0.68 -1.15
CA GLY A 187 15.75 1.30 -2.45
C GLY A 187 16.00 0.28 -3.55
N TYR A 188 16.33 0.78 -4.74
CA TYR A 188 16.69 -0.02 -5.90
C TYR A 188 17.85 0.62 -6.65
N VAL A 189 18.46 -0.11 -7.59
CA VAL A 189 19.49 0.46 -8.47
C VAL A 189 18.84 0.87 -9.79
N ASN A 190 18.95 2.16 -10.13
CA ASN A 190 18.46 2.67 -11.40
C ASN A 190 19.50 2.35 -12.50
N PRO A 191 19.11 1.66 -13.59
CA PRO A 191 20.05 1.21 -14.60
C PRO A 191 20.53 2.32 -15.55
N PHE A 192 19.91 3.51 -15.55
CA PHE A 192 20.24 4.62 -16.44
C PHE A 192 21.26 5.59 -15.84
N ASP A 193 21.17 5.88 -14.54
CA ASP A 193 22.15 6.73 -13.85
C ASP A 193 23.15 5.93 -13.01
N HIS A 194 22.96 4.61 -12.89
CA HIS A 194 23.79 3.70 -12.10
C HIS A 194 23.90 4.09 -10.62
N LEU A 195 22.87 4.75 -10.07
CA LEU A 195 22.80 5.10 -8.66
C LEU A 195 21.78 4.24 -7.93
N THR A 196 22.00 4.04 -6.64
CA THR A 196 20.96 3.55 -5.73
C THR A 196 19.99 4.67 -5.44
N HIS A 197 18.71 4.47 -5.74
CA HIS A 197 17.62 5.36 -5.39
C HIS A 197 16.96 4.85 -4.12
N ILE A 198 17.16 5.54 -3.00
CA ILE A 198 16.50 5.24 -1.73
C ILE A 198 15.09 5.81 -1.79
N ILE A 199 14.07 4.95 -1.74
CA ILE A 199 12.65 5.35 -1.85
C ILE A 199 11.93 5.34 -0.50
N GLY A 200 12.65 5.03 0.57
CA GLY A 200 12.21 5.26 1.93
C GLY A 200 13.14 4.65 2.95
N GLU A 201 12.80 4.90 4.20
CA GLU A 201 13.53 4.42 5.37
C GLU A 201 12.55 4.16 6.52
N ALA A 202 13.01 3.45 7.53
CA ALA A 202 12.26 3.22 8.76
C ALA A 202 13.19 3.01 9.95
N CYS A 203 12.69 3.31 11.14
CA CYS A 203 13.38 3.10 12.40
C CYS A 203 12.66 2.03 13.23
N TYR A 204 13.43 1.10 13.78
CA TYR A 204 12.92 -0.07 14.48
C TYR A 204 13.40 -0.15 15.90
N ASP A 205 12.52 -0.53 16.81
CA ASP A 205 12.92 -0.98 18.14
C ASP A 205 12.90 -2.51 18.16
N GLU A 206 14.08 -3.13 18.14
CA GLU A 206 14.22 -4.60 18.17
C GLU A 206 13.85 -5.20 19.53
N ASN A 207 13.97 -4.44 20.61
CA ASN A 207 13.65 -4.89 21.95
C ASN A 207 12.14 -5.02 22.10
N GLU A 208 11.39 -3.99 21.69
CA GLU A 208 9.93 -3.98 21.72
C GLU A 208 9.30 -4.70 20.50
N GLY A 209 10.06 -4.89 19.42
CA GLY A 209 9.63 -5.53 18.19
C GLY A 209 8.70 -4.67 17.33
N ARG A 210 8.78 -3.33 17.40
CA ARG A 210 7.90 -2.42 16.63
C ARG A 210 8.67 -1.51 15.67
N THR A 211 8.01 -1.13 14.58
CA THR A 211 8.43 0.05 13.81
C THR A 211 8.05 1.30 14.59
N ILE A 212 9.01 2.20 14.77
CA ILE A 212 8.81 3.50 15.42
C ILE A 212 8.16 4.46 14.42
N PHE A 213 8.80 4.63 13.27
CA PHE A 213 8.24 5.34 12.12
C PHE A 213 8.85 4.85 10.81
N ALA A 214 8.17 5.13 9.71
CA ALA A 214 8.68 5.07 8.35
C ALA A 214 8.65 6.47 7.73
N HIS A 215 9.59 6.73 6.82
CA HIS A 215 9.70 7.98 6.09
C HIS A 215 9.83 7.70 4.59
N ILE A 216 9.03 8.42 3.82
CA ILE A 216 8.93 8.32 2.37
C ILE A 216 8.67 9.71 1.79
N LYS A 217 8.88 9.85 0.48
CA LYS A 217 8.54 11.06 -0.25
C LYS A 217 7.42 10.81 -1.25
N LEU A 218 6.35 11.60 -1.15
CA LEU A 218 5.24 11.60 -2.11
C LEU A 218 5.47 12.73 -3.13
N SER A 219 6.19 12.41 -4.20
CA SER A 219 6.63 13.34 -5.24
C SER A 219 6.74 12.63 -6.59
N ASP A 220 6.96 13.41 -7.66
CA ASP A 220 7.27 12.84 -8.98
C ASP A 220 8.69 12.21 -8.99
N ASN A 221 9.57 12.67 -8.11
CA ASN A 221 10.89 12.08 -7.83
C ASN A 221 10.89 11.49 -6.41
N PRO A 222 10.40 10.26 -6.22
CA PRO A 222 10.07 9.71 -4.90
C PRO A 222 11.27 9.23 -4.09
N TYR A 223 12.50 9.45 -4.57
CA TYR A 223 13.70 9.06 -3.83
C TYR A 223 14.02 10.11 -2.76
N LEU A 224 14.32 9.64 -1.56
CA LEU A 224 14.89 10.42 -0.46
C LEU A 224 16.33 10.83 -0.77
N GLN A 225 17.11 9.90 -1.32
CA GLN A 225 18.52 10.10 -1.61
C GLN A 225 18.96 9.27 -2.81
N ARG A 226 19.97 9.78 -3.53
CA ARG A 226 20.74 9.02 -4.51
C ARG A 226 22.11 8.70 -3.95
N LEU A 227 22.48 7.44 -3.99
CA LEU A 227 23.70 6.90 -3.37
C LEU A 227 24.50 6.08 -4.38
N PRO A 228 25.79 5.79 -4.10
CA PRO A 228 26.59 4.89 -4.92
C PRO A 228 25.88 3.53 -5.15
N LYS A 229 26.06 2.94 -6.33
CA LYS A 229 25.41 1.69 -6.77
C LYS A 229 25.53 0.54 -5.76
N ASP A 230 26.67 0.44 -5.09
CA ASP A 230 27.01 -0.63 -4.15
C ASP A 230 26.40 -0.43 -2.76
N PHE A 231 25.66 0.66 -2.52
CA PHE A 231 25.09 0.96 -1.21
C PHE A 231 24.25 -0.21 -0.68
N LEU A 232 23.31 -0.74 -1.48
CA LEU A 232 22.43 -1.83 -1.03
C LEU A 232 23.13 -3.18 -0.85
N THR A 233 24.34 -3.35 -1.36
CA THR A 233 25.12 -4.60 -1.22
C THR A 233 26.24 -4.49 -0.18
N LYS A 234 26.58 -3.27 0.23
CA LYS A 234 27.64 -2.99 1.20
C LYS A 234 27.20 -3.18 2.65
N PHE A 235 25.93 -2.93 2.95
CA PHE A 235 25.40 -2.98 4.30
C PHE A 235 24.73 -4.33 4.59
N HIS A 236 24.60 -4.65 5.88
CA HIS A 236 23.91 -5.86 6.31
C HIS A 236 22.40 -5.76 6.02
N HIS A 237 21.80 -6.86 5.58
CA HIS A 237 20.35 -6.96 5.49
C HIS A 237 19.75 -7.35 6.86
N PRO A 238 18.54 -6.91 7.21
CA PRO A 238 17.86 -7.36 8.43
C PRO A 238 17.70 -8.89 8.43
N ASP A 239 18.05 -9.55 9.54
CA ASP A 239 17.86 -11.00 9.65
C ASP A 239 16.35 -11.35 9.58
N GLY A 240 16.02 -12.35 8.76
CA GLY A 240 14.67 -12.90 8.68
C GLY A 240 14.12 -13.39 10.02
N ARG A 241 14.98 -13.66 11.03
CA ARG A 241 14.56 -14.00 12.40
C ARG A 241 13.68 -12.93 13.05
N TYR A 242 13.99 -11.65 12.87
CA TYR A 242 13.23 -10.55 13.49
C TYR A 242 11.80 -10.49 12.95
N LYS A 243 11.65 -10.63 11.64
CA LYS A 243 10.35 -10.68 10.96
C LYS A 243 9.60 -11.97 11.31
N THR A 244 10.30 -13.10 11.40
CA THR A 244 9.68 -14.39 11.75
C THR A 244 9.14 -14.39 13.18
N GLN A 245 9.79 -13.71 14.14
CA GLN A 245 9.26 -13.54 15.50
C GLN A 245 7.97 -12.72 15.53
N LEU A 246 7.87 -11.65 14.74
CA LEU A 246 6.62 -10.89 14.54
C LEU A 246 5.50 -11.80 14.01
N PHE A 247 5.80 -12.66 13.02
CA PHE A 247 4.83 -13.60 12.46
C PHE A 247 4.50 -14.78 13.39
N ARG A 248 5.38 -15.15 14.33
CA ARG A 248 5.09 -16.14 15.37
C ARG A 248 4.20 -15.59 16.49
N GLY A 249 4.14 -14.27 16.67
CA GLY A 249 3.21 -13.60 17.59
C GLY A 249 1.76 -13.57 17.13
N LEU A 250 1.39 -14.30 16.07
CA LEU A 250 0.07 -14.26 15.42
C LEU A 250 -0.91 -15.33 15.92
N TYR A 251 -0.69 -15.94 17.10
CA TYR A 251 -1.69 -16.80 17.72
C TYR A 251 -2.83 -15.96 18.31
N PHE A 252 -3.63 -15.35 17.43
CA PHE A 252 -4.73 -14.47 17.81
C PHE A 252 -5.71 -15.14 18.79
N ASP A 253 -5.91 -16.45 18.68
CA ASP A 253 -6.74 -17.21 19.60
C ASP A 253 -6.23 -17.13 21.05
N GLU A 254 -4.92 -17.28 21.26
CA GLU A 254 -4.30 -17.16 22.59
C GLU A 254 -4.39 -15.73 23.13
N ILE A 255 -4.19 -14.74 22.25
CA ILE A 255 -4.34 -13.32 22.60
C ILE A 255 -5.78 -13.02 23.03
N TYR A 256 -6.76 -13.48 22.25
CA TYR A 256 -8.18 -13.27 22.55
C TYR A 256 -8.61 -13.97 23.82
N GLU A 257 -8.17 -15.20 24.06
CA GLU A 257 -8.43 -15.90 25.33
C GLU A 257 -7.82 -15.16 26.52
N ARG A 258 -6.60 -14.65 26.40
CA ARG A 258 -5.97 -13.85 27.46
C ARG A 258 -6.76 -12.58 27.75
N ILE A 259 -7.24 -11.88 26.72
CA ILE A 259 -8.08 -10.68 26.89
C ILE A 259 -9.37 -11.05 27.63
N ARG A 260 -10.05 -12.13 27.22
CA ARG A 260 -11.28 -12.60 27.87
C ARG A 260 -11.07 -12.95 29.34
N GLN A 261 -9.98 -13.63 29.65
CA GLN A 261 -9.64 -14.04 31.01
C GLN A 261 -9.25 -12.84 31.89
N THR A 262 -8.40 -11.94 31.39
CA THR A 262 -7.86 -10.80 32.16
C THR A 262 -8.91 -9.73 32.41
N LEU A 263 -9.75 -9.45 31.42
CA LEU A 263 -10.79 -8.41 31.51
C LEU A 263 -12.17 -8.98 31.86
N HIS A 264 -12.26 -10.26 32.21
CA HIS A 264 -13.51 -10.94 32.56
C HIS A 264 -14.65 -10.70 31.55
N THR A 265 -14.32 -10.74 30.26
CA THR A 265 -15.22 -10.43 29.14
C THR A 265 -15.46 -11.65 28.26
N LYS A 266 -16.59 -11.65 27.55
CA LYS A 266 -16.92 -12.67 26.53
C LYS A 266 -16.34 -12.33 25.15
N SER A 267 -16.00 -11.06 24.92
CA SER A 267 -15.57 -10.52 23.62
C SER A 267 -14.18 -9.92 23.71
N ALA A 268 -13.44 -9.98 22.61
CA ALA A 268 -12.14 -9.35 22.45
C ALA A 268 -12.18 -8.47 21.18
N PRO A 269 -11.43 -7.37 21.14
CA PRO A 269 -11.35 -6.55 19.95
C PRO A 269 -10.75 -7.34 18.79
N PHE A 270 -11.21 -7.06 17.58
CA PHE A 270 -10.61 -7.66 16.40
C PHE A 270 -9.24 -7.05 16.14
N LEU A 271 -8.23 -7.92 15.98
CA LEU A 271 -6.88 -7.51 15.67
C LEU A 271 -6.58 -7.79 14.21
N HIS A 272 -6.09 -6.78 13.50
CA HIS A 272 -5.62 -6.94 12.13
C HIS A 272 -4.27 -6.27 11.91
N LYS A 273 -3.55 -6.78 10.91
CA LYS A 273 -2.25 -6.26 10.50
C LYS A 273 -2.44 -5.08 9.54
N ALA A 274 -1.74 -3.98 9.77
CA ALA A 274 -1.70 -2.81 8.90
C ALA A 274 -0.26 -2.43 8.54
N ASN A 275 -0.08 -1.66 7.46
CA ASN A 275 1.24 -1.20 7.01
C ASN A 275 1.32 0.32 7.21
N PHE A 276 2.46 0.83 7.67
CA PHE A 276 2.66 2.29 7.74
C PHE A 276 2.74 2.92 6.35
N VAL A 277 3.43 2.24 5.42
CA VAL A 277 3.44 2.63 4.00
C VAL A 277 2.50 1.70 3.22
N ASP A 278 1.49 2.28 2.59
CA ASP A 278 0.49 1.59 1.78
C ASP A 278 0.27 2.28 0.42
N ASP A 279 -0.80 1.91 -0.27
CA ASP A 279 -1.06 2.35 -1.64
C ASP A 279 -1.31 3.87 -1.75
N PHE A 280 -1.67 4.57 -0.67
CA PHE A 280 -1.81 6.04 -0.69
C PHE A 280 -0.47 6.77 -0.81
N PHE A 281 0.59 6.07 -0.50
CA PHE A 281 1.92 6.60 -0.23
C PHE A 281 2.98 6.07 -1.19
N ILE A 282 2.57 5.22 -2.13
CA ILE A 282 3.44 4.65 -3.16
C ILE A 282 3.15 5.38 -4.47
N SER A 283 4.11 6.18 -4.92
CA SER A 283 3.98 6.98 -6.15
C SER A 283 4.01 6.15 -7.44
N ASN A 284 4.56 4.93 -7.39
CA ASN A 284 4.59 4.01 -8.53
C ASN A 284 4.27 2.57 -8.09
N ALA A 285 3.30 1.93 -8.74
CA ALA A 285 2.85 0.58 -8.40
C ALA A 285 3.92 -0.51 -8.57
N GLN A 286 5.03 -0.23 -9.26
CA GLN A 286 6.17 -1.14 -9.31
C GLN A 286 6.92 -1.23 -7.96
N PHE A 287 6.70 -0.28 -7.04
CA PHE A 287 7.32 -0.25 -5.70
C PHE A 287 6.47 -0.90 -4.60
N GLN A 288 5.49 -1.73 -4.95
CA GLN A 288 4.60 -2.40 -3.99
C GLN A 288 5.32 -3.27 -2.94
N ALA A 289 6.56 -3.68 -3.21
CA ALA A 289 7.40 -4.36 -2.22
C ALA A 289 7.62 -3.52 -0.95
N VAL A 290 7.64 -2.19 -1.04
CA VAL A 290 7.84 -1.25 0.08
C VAL A 290 6.84 -1.48 1.21
N LYS A 291 5.60 -1.89 0.91
CA LYS A 291 4.57 -2.20 1.92
C LYS A 291 5.02 -3.27 2.92
N LYS A 292 5.91 -4.17 2.50
CA LYS A 292 6.47 -5.23 3.35
C LYS A 292 7.80 -4.83 4.01
N LEU A 293 8.45 -3.78 3.51
CA LEU A 293 9.77 -3.28 3.94
C LEU A 293 9.68 -2.14 4.95
N SER A 294 8.55 -1.44 5.03
CA SER A 294 8.26 -0.48 6.09
C SER A 294 7.77 -1.16 7.40
N TRP A 295 7.63 -2.49 7.37
CA TRP A 295 7.15 -3.38 8.44
C TRP A 295 5.76 -2.98 8.98
N ASN A 296 5.08 -3.96 9.57
CA ASN A 296 3.66 -3.87 9.85
C ASN A 296 3.41 -3.57 11.33
N TYR A 297 2.31 -2.87 11.62
CA TYR A 297 1.78 -2.73 12.97
C TYR A 297 0.43 -3.46 13.07
N PHE A 298 -0.12 -3.53 14.27
CA PHE A 298 -1.44 -4.12 14.51
C PHE A 298 -2.42 -3.06 14.95
N VAL A 299 -3.68 -3.25 14.61
CA VAL A 299 -4.79 -2.34 14.88
C VAL A 299 -5.84 -3.16 15.61
N ALA A 300 -6.44 -2.59 16.66
CA ALA A 300 -7.50 -3.26 17.45
C ALA A 300 -8.91 -2.79 17.09
N HIS A 301 -9.03 -2.02 16.00
CA HIS A 301 -10.29 -1.51 15.49
C HIS A 301 -10.59 -2.16 14.14
N ASP A 302 -11.85 -2.53 13.91
CA ASP A 302 -12.35 -2.96 12.59
C ASP A 302 -12.34 -1.85 11.53
N ASP A 303 -12.25 -0.57 11.94
CA ASP A 303 -12.49 0.57 11.07
C ASP A 303 -11.64 1.78 11.51
N LEU A 304 -10.65 2.14 10.70
CA LEU A 304 -9.88 3.36 10.88
C LEU A 304 -10.28 4.38 9.80
N ASP A 305 -11.56 4.67 9.67
CA ASP A 305 -12.11 5.61 8.68
C ASP A 305 -11.39 6.96 8.70
N ALA A 306 -11.18 7.56 9.87
CA ALA A 306 -10.47 8.83 10.00
C ALA A 306 -9.01 8.75 9.49
N TRP A 307 -8.33 7.63 9.76
CA TRP A 307 -6.97 7.37 9.25
C TRP A 307 -6.96 7.22 7.72
N THR A 308 -7.92 6.48 7.18
CA THR A 308 -8.03 6.23 5.74
C THR A 308 -8.40 7.52 4.99
N GLU A 309 -9.34 8.28 5.52
CA GLU A 309 -9.74 9.57 4.99
C GLU A 309 -8.58 10.58 5.07
N LEU A 310 -7.80 10.61 6.16
CA LEU A 310 -6.62 11.46 6.26
C LEU A 310 -5.62 11.18 5.13
N LYS A 311 -5.26 9.90 4.91
CA LYS A 311 -4.35 9.50 3.81
C LYS A 311 -4.89 9.89 2.43
N ARG A 312 -6.21 9.76 2.22
CA ARG A 312 -6.88 10.20 0.99
C ARG A 312 -6.79 11.72 0.79
N ASN A 313 -7.00 12.50 1.85
CA ASN A 313 -6.89 13.97 1.80
C ASN A 313 -5.45 14.41 1.53
N ILE A 314 -4.45 13.76 2.14
CA ILE A 314 -3.02 14.01 1.86
C ILE A 314 -2.70 13.74 0.38
N LEU A 315 -3.12 12.59 -0.16
CA LEU A 315 -2.89 12.25 -1.55
C LEU A 315 -3.60 13.22 -2.51
N ALA A 316 -4.85 13.60 -2.20
CA ALA A 316 -5.60 14.57 -2.99
C ALA A 316 -4.95 15.95 -2.97
N HIS A 317 -4.48 16.39 -1.79
CA HIS A 317 -3.74 17.64 -1.64
C HIS A 317 -2.48 17.63 -2.52
N ARG A 318 -1.63 16.60 -2.41
CA ARG A 318 -0.45 16.42 -3.26
C ARG A 318 -0.80 16.45 -4.75
N ASN A 319 -1.85 15.76 -5.16
CA ASN A 319 -2.23 15.68 -6.57
C ASN A 319 -2.72 17.03 -7.13
N ASN A 320 -3.32 17.87 -6.28
CA ASN A 320 -3.82 19.20 -6.63
C ASN A 320 -2.73 20.27 -6.58
N SER A 321 -1.89 20.29 -5.54
CA SER A 321 -0.81 21.27 -5.37
C SER A 321 0.43 20.94 -6.20
N LYS A 322 0.61 19.66 -6.56
CA LYS A 322 1.86 19.11 -7.11
C LYS A 322 3.07 19.30 -6.20
N ALA A 323 2.84 19.56 -4.91
CA ALA A 323 3.90 19.72 -3.95
C ALA A 323 4.60 18.38 -3.66
N ASP A 324 5.90 18.47 -3.41
CA ASP A 324 6.68 17.37 -2.86
C ASP A 324 6.41 17.28 -1.36
N LEU A 325 5.88 16.15 -0.91
CA LEU A 325 5.59 15.93 0.51
C LEU A 325 6.55 14.90 1.10
N ASP A 326 7.25 15.26 2.17
CA ASP A 326 7.91 14.28 3.04
C ASP A 326 6.87 13.77 4.05
N ILE A 327 6.66 12.45 4.05
CA ILE A 327 5.66 11.78 4.88
C ILE A 327 6.40 10.92 5.91
N TYR A 328 6.27 11.31 7.18
CA TYR A 328 6.68 10.48 8.30
C TYR A 328 5.44 9.86 8.90
N VAL A 329 5.42 8.54 9.05
CA VAL A 329 4.25 7.82 9.52
C VAL A 329 4.68 6.81 10.58
N GLY A 330 4.00 6.80 11.72
CA GLY A 330 4.41 5.98 12.83
C GLY A 330 3.31 5.78 13.85
N SER A 331 3.71 5.31 15.03
CA SER A 331 2.80 5.08 16.14
C SER A 331 3.36 5.53 17.47
N HIS A 332 2.50 5.65 18.47
CA HIS A 332 2.84 6.08 19.81
C HIS A 332 2.05 5.30 20.86
N GLY A 333 2.71 5.06 22.00
CA GLY A 333 2.13 4.39 23.15
C GLY A 333 1.74 2.93 22.90
N THR A 334 1.08 2.35 23.90
CA THR A 334 0.53 1.00 23.85
C THR A 334 -0.92 1.06 24.28
N GLN A 335 -1.81 0.50 23.48
CA GLN A 335 -3.23 0.47 23.77
C GLN A 335 -3.51 -0.22 25.11
N VAL A 336 -4.40 0.38 25.89
CA VAL A 336 -4.89 -0.16 27.15
C VAL A 336 -6.37 -0.49 27.00
N LEU A 337 -6.73 -1.75 27.27
CA LEU A 337 -8.10 -2.22 27.31
C LEU A 337 -8.62 -2.16 28.76
N ASN A 338 -9.82 -1.63 28.96
CA ASN A 338 -10.46 -1.58 30.29
C ASN A 338 -11.62 -2.56 30.37
N GLY A 339 -11.60 -3.40 31.40
CA GLY A 339 -12.66 -4.34 31.74
C GLY A 339 -13.85 -3.66 32.45
N PRO A 340 -15.00 -4.34 32.53
CA PRO A 340 -16.22 -3.78 33.11
C PRO A 340 -16.11 -3.52 34.62
N ASN A 341 -15.17 -4.17 35.34
CA ASN A 341 -14.97 -3.95 36.78
C ASN A 341 -13.71 -3.12 37.08
N GLY A 342 -13.18 -2.40 36.08
CA GLY A 342 -12.04 -1.50 36.23
C GLY A 342 -10.66 -2.16 36.05
N GLU A 343 -10.62 -3.42 35.61
CA GLU A 343 -9.37 -4.08 35.23
C GLU A 343 -8.74 -3.39 34.02
N GLN A 344 -7.41 -3.30 33.97
CA GLN A 344 -6.69 -2.71 32.84
C GLN A 344 -5.67 -3.69 32.27
N MET A 345 -5.59 -3.75 30.95
CA MET A 345 -4.65 -4.61 30.24
C MET A 345 -3.96 -3.86 29.11
N LYS A 346 -2.63 -3.76 29.17
CA LYS A 346 -1.81 -3.32 28.03
C LYS A 346 -1.82 -4.40 26.95
N LEU A 347 -2.05 -3.99 25.71
CA LEU A 347 -2.21 -4.91 24.59
C LEU A 347 -0.89 -5.16 23.85
N TYR A 348 -0.26 -6.29 24.17
CA TYR A 348 0.89 -6.84 23.45
C TYR A 348 0.51 -8.14 22.78
N LEU A 349 1.05 -8.44 21.60
CA LEU A 349 0.79 -9.73 20.97
C LEU A 349 1.56 -10.85 21.67
N HIS A 350 2.75 -10.56 22.21
CA HIS A 350 3.56 -11.55 22.92
C HIS A 350 4.01 -11.02 24.29
N PRO A 351 3.14 -11.02 25.32
CA PRO A 351 3.45 -10.44 26.64
C PRO A 351 4.56 -11.19 27.39
N GLU A 352 4.75 -12.48 27.11
CA GLU A 352 5.78 -13.31 27.77
C GLU A 352 7.16 -13.18 27.11
N SER A 353 7.27 -12.43 26.00
CA SER A 353 8.54 -12.19 25.33
C SER A 353 9.14 -10.87 25.83
N GLY A 354 10.36 -10.94 26.40
CA GLY A 354 11.04 -9.75 26.92
C GLY A 354 10.54 -9.31 28.29
N GLU A 355 11.12 -8.22 28.82
CA GLU A 355 10.82 -7.72 30.17
C GLU A 355 9.41 -7.09 30.29
N TYR A 356 8.86 -6.57 29.19
CA TYR A 356 7.59 -5.82 29.16
C TYR A 356 6.58 -6.34 28.12
N GLY A 357 6.87 -7.47 27.47
CA GLY A 357 6.16 -7.95 26.29
C GLY A 357 6.74 -7.43 24.97
N LYS A 358 6.47 -8.14 23.87
CA LYS A 358 6.82 -7.73 22.50
C LYS A 358 5.59 -7.50 21.64
N PHE A 359 5.78 -6.66 20.61
CA PHE A 359 4.78 -6.30 19.60
C PHE A 359 3.58 -5.58 20.23
N PRO A 360 3.75 -4.33 20.72
CA PRO A 360 2.65 -3.54 21.23
C PRO A 360 1.64 -3.23 20.12
N VAL A 361 0.35 -3.26 20.46
CA VAL A 361 -0.68 -2.59 19.67
C VAL A 361 -0.66 -1.12 20.07
N PRO A 362 -0.47 -0.19 19.12
CA PRO A 362 -0.27 1.22 19.42
C PRO A 362 -1.55 1.87 19.95
N GLU A 363 -1.41 2.88 20.82
CA GLU A 363 -2.54 3.70 21.27
C GLU A 363 -2.90 4.76 20.22
N LEU A 364 -1.90 5.36 19.59
CA LEU A 364 -2.04 6.45 18.63
C LEU A 364 -1.29 6.12 17.34
N LEU A 365 -1.94 6.36 16.21
CA LEU A 365 -1.31 6.39 14.89
C LEU A 365 -1.10 7.84 14.48
N TRP A 366 0.03 8.14 13.85
CA TRP A 366 0.36 9.50 13.48
C TRP A 366 1.03 9.62 12.12
N ILE A 367 0.77 10.74 11.45
CA ILE A 367 1.45 11.17 10.22
C ILE A 367 1.96 12.59 10.43
N VAL A 368 3.23 12.84 10.14
CA VAL A 368 3.72 14.20 9.90
C VAL A 368 3.83 14.38 8.39
N VAL A 369 3.17 15.43 7.89
CA VAL A 369 3.33 15.91 6.52
C VAL A 369 4.24 17.12 6.57
N LYS A 370 5.35 17.06 5.84
CA LYS A 370 6.22 18.21 5.60
C LYS A 370 6.16 18.60 4.13
N GLU A 371 5.87 19.86 3.89
CA GLU A 371 5.79 20.52 2.59
C GLU A 371 6.73 21.72 2.63
N GLU A 372 7.86 21.64 1.93
CA GLU A 372 8.93 22.66 2.00
C GLU A 372 9.39 22.91 3.46
N ASP A 373 9.26 24.14 3.96
CA ASP A 373 9.60 24.52 5.34
C ASP A 373 8.44 24.28 6.32
N LYS A 374 7.25 23.93 5.81
CA LYS A 374 6.04 23.78 6.61
C LYS A 374 5.86 22.34 7.05
N SER A 375 5.52 22.13 8.32
CA SER A 375 5.27 20.79 8.83
C SER A 375 4.02 20.76 9.71
N THR A 376 3.22 19.69 9.58
CA THR A 376 2.00 19.49 10.38
C THR A 376 1.92 18.05 10.84
N ALA A 377 1.68 17.86 12.13
CA ALA A 377 1.45 16.55 12.72
C ALA A 377 -0.04 16.24 12.82
N PHE A 378 -0.39 15.02 12.44
CA PHE A 378 -1.73 14.44 12.51
C PHE A 378 -1.72 13.21 13.40
N GLY A 379 -2.75 13.04 14.21
CA GLY A 379 -2.92 11.89 15.09
C GLY A 379 -4.33 11.32 15.06
N VAL A 380 -4.46 10.00 15.10
CA VAL A 380 -5.72 9.27 15.22
C VAL A 380 -5.55 8.18 16.27
N TYR A 381 -6.41 8.17 17.29
CA TYR A 381 -6.39 7.11 18.30
C TYR A 381 -6.82 5.78 17.69
N ASN A 382 -6.07 4.72 18.00
CA ASN A 382 -6.36 3.35 17.63
C ASN A 382 -7.29 2.71 18.67
N ASP A 383 -8.44 3.34 18.91
CA ASP A 383 -9.39 2.84 19.88
C ASP A 383 -10.14 1.62 19.37
N ALA A 384 -10.25 0.59 20.20
CA ALA A 384 -11.07 -0.56 19.86
C ALA A 384 -12.56 -0.18 19.90
N ASN A 385 -13.31 -0.58 18.87
CA ASN A 385 -14.71 -0.21 18.68
C ASN A 385 -15.57 -0.59 19.90
N PRO A 386 -16.20 0.37 20.60
CA PRO A 386 -17.07 0.10 21.75
C PRO A 386 -18.24 -0.83 21.44
N LYS A 387 -18.73 -0.86 20.19
CA LYS A 387 -19.82 -1.76 19.77
C LYS A 387 -19.38 -3.22 19.60
N SER A 388 -18.09 -3.45 19.29
CA SER A 388 -17.51 -4.80 19.20
C SER A 388 -17.22 -5.40 20.58
N LEU A 389 -17.20 -4.54 21.59
CA LEU A 389 -16.81 -4.86 22.95
C LEU A 389 -18.05 -4.84 23.86
N GLN A 390 -18.74 -5.98 23.99
CA GLN A 390 -19.84 -6.12 24.96
C GLN A 390 -19.28 -6.11 26.39
N GLY A 391 -18.95 -4.92 26.92
CA GLY A 391 -18.47 -4.71 28.29
C GLY A 391 -16.98 -4.36 28.44
N VAL A 392 -16.21 -4.22 27.36
CA VAL A 392 -14.84 -3.68 27.40
C VAL A 392 -14.88 -2.29 26.78
N VAL A 393 -14.22 -1.31 27.37
CA VAL A 393 -14.16 0.04 26.79
C VAL A 393 -12.70 0.40 26.54
N SER A 394 -12.33 0.56 25.26
CA SER A 394 -11.18 1.41 24.89
C SER A 394 -11.65 2.84 25.07
N ALA A 395 -11.73 3.30 26.31
CA ALA A 395 -11.98 4.70 26.64
C ALA A 395 -10.89 5.12 27.59
N THR A 396 -9.66 5.12 27.10
CA THR A 396 -8.65 5.96 27.72
C THR A 396 -9.17 7.39 27.54
N SER A 397 -9.40 8.14 28.62
CA SER A 397 -9.60 9.58 28.50
C SER A 397 -8.27 10.15 28.02
N HIS A 398 -8.09 10.26 26.70
CA HIS A 398 -6.80 10.65 26.18
C HIS A 398 -6.51 12.09 26.62
N ALA A 399 -5.34 12.29 27.22
CA ALA A 399 -4.88 13.63 27.51
C ALA A 399 -4.80 14.41 26.18
N PRO A 400 -5.21 15.69 26.15
CA PRO A 400 -5.10 16.49 24.94
C PRO A 400 -3.62 16.60 24.55
N ILE A 401 -3.28 16.09 23.36
CA ILE A 401 -1.90 16.14 22.83
C ILE A 401 -1.48 17.59 22.57
N CYS A 402 -2.39 18.36 21.95
CA CYS A 402 -2.21 19.78 21.68
C CYS A 402 -3.58 20.46 21.54
N LYS A 403 -3.58 21.79 21.39
CA LYS A 403 -4.76 22.53 20.92
C LYS A 403 -4.96 22.23 19.43
N SER A 404 -6.13 21.71 19.05
CA SER A 404 -6.41 21.37 17.65
C SER A 404 -6.31 22.57 16.73
N LYS A 405 -5.54 22.40 15.66
CA LYS A 405 -5.40 23.35 14.54
C LYS A 405 -6.07 22.85 13.25
N CYS A 406 -6.92 21.81 13.33
CA CYS A 406 -7.49 21.20 12.12
C CYS A 406 -8.32 22.18 11.27
N GLY A 407 -8.98 23.15 11.91
CA GLY A 407 -9.77 24.18 11.22
C GLY A 407 -8.95 25.12 10.33
N GLU A 408 -7.63 25.23 10.59
CA GLU A 408 -6.70 26.07 9.83
C GLU A 408 -6.22 25.37 8.54
N ILE A 409 -6.43 24.06 8.43
CA ILE A 409 -5.94 23.25 7.30
C ILE A 409 -7.03 23.17 6.23
N THR A 410 -6.87 23.95 5.18
CA THR A 410 -7.91 24.17 4.15
C THR A 410 -8.18 22.94 3.29
N TRP A 411 -7.20 22.06 3.08
CA TRP A 411 -7.32 20.87 2.25
C TRP A 411 -7.91 19.65 2.97
N LEU A 412 -8.12 19.72 4.30
CA LEU A 412 -8.83 18.67 5.03
C LEU A 412 -10.35 18.77 4.81
N SER A 413 -11.00 17.61 4.66
CA SER A 413 -12.46 17.51 4.63
C SER A 413 -13.08 17.92 5.98
N ASP A 414 -14.27 18.50 5.93
CA ASP A 414 -14.99 18.93 7.14
C ASP A 414 -15.36 17.75 8.04
N ALA A 415 -15.55 16.57 7.46
CA ALA A 415 -15.78 15.33 8.22
C ALA A 415 -14.58 15.01 9.14
N LEU A 416 -13.34 15.16 8.65
CA LEU A 416 -12.14 14.97 9.46
C LEU A 416 -11.94 16.08 10.50
N LYS A 417 -12.14 17.34 10.10
CA LYS A 417 -11.97 18.48 11.02
C LYS A 417 -12.86 18.36 12.26
N ASN A 418 -14.04 17.76 12.11
CA ASN A 418 -14.99 17.55 13.17
C ASN A 418 -14.94 16.13 13.77
N GLY A 419 -14.08 15.25 13.25
CA GLY A 419 -14.09 13.81 13.55
C GLY A 419 -12.75 13.31 14.04
N GLY A 420 -12.56 13.22 15.37
CA GLY A 420 -11.51 12.45 16.07
C GLY A 420 -10.04 12.75 15.73
N LEU A 421 -9.76 13.56 14.71
CA LEU A 421 -8.44 13.87 14.19
C LEU A 421 -7.76 14.92 15.06
N ILE A 422 -6.51 14.64 15.39
CA ILE A 422 -5.63 15.58 16.08
C ILE A 422 -4.79 16.27 15.00
N CYS A 423 -4.75 17.60 15.01
CA CYS A 423 -3.84 18.37 14.15
C CYS A 423 -3.04 19.34 15.01
N CYS A 424 -1.71 19.22 14.98
CA CYS A 424 -0.79 19.97 15.82
C CYS A 424 0.36 20.56 14.99
N SER A 425 0.99 21.59 15.55
CA SER A 425 2.38 21.89 15.17
C SER A 425 3.26 20.70 15.57
N VAL A 426 4.28 20.37 14.76
CA VAL A 426 5.20 19.27 15.06
C VAL A 426 5.92 19.48 16.40
N PRO A 427 6.39 20.69 16.78
CA PRO A 427 7.02 20.91 18.08
C PRO A 427 6.11 20.65 19.27
N GLU A 428 4.82 21.00 19.20
CA GLU A 428 3.86 20.69 20.28
C GLU A 428 3.55 19.20 20.33
N PHE A 429 3.34 18.56 19.18
CA PHE A 429 3.05 17.13 19.08
C PHE A 429 4.18 16.30 19.70
N ARG A 430 5.44 16.67 19.44
CA ARG A 430 6.65 16.02 19.94
C ARG A 430 6.85 16.07 21.45
N LYS A 431 6.16 16.98 22.16
CA LYS A 431 6.18 17.00 23.63
C LYS A 431 5.54 15.76 24.24
N VAL A 432 4.63 15.12 23.50
CA VAL A 432 3.93 13.90 23.90
C VAL A 432 4.44 12.71 23.07
N VAL A 433 4.48 12.86 21.74
CA VAL A 433 4.88 11.80 20.81
C VAL A 433 6.38 11.88 20.51
N THR A 434 7.15 11.21 21.34
CA THR A 434 8.63 11.22 21.29
C THR A 434 9.24 10.47 20.10
N GLU A 435 8.43 9.62 19.45
CA GLU A 435 8.79 8.82 18.28
C GLU A 435 8.92 9.66 16.99
N VAL A 436 8.34 10.87 16.98
CA VAL A 436 8.44 11.78 15.82
C VAL A 436 9.87 12.34 15.75
N PRO A 437 10.56 12.19 14.60
CA PRO A 437 11.94 12.60 14.46
C PRO A 437 12.14 14.11 14.63
N ALA A 438 13.39 14.51 14.84
CA ALA A 438 13.77 15.92 14.83
C ALA A 438 13.77 16.46 13.41
N ILE A 439 12.57 16.79 12.92
CA ILE A 439 12.40 17.43 11.62
C ILE A 439 12.89 18.88 11.76
N THR A 440 13.95 19.26 11.05
CA THR A 440 14.42 20.64 11.00
C THR A 440 13.36 21.52 10.35
N GLU A 441 12.76 22.42 11.14
CA GLU A 441 11.91 23.52 10.69
C GLU A 441 12.78 24.77 10.60
N ASN A 442 12.76 25.49 9.48
CA ASN A 442 13.28 26.86 9.48
C ASN A 442 12.20 27.89 9.82
N ASP A 443 10.91 27.60 9.61
CA ASP A 443 9.81 28.38 10.15
C ASP A 443 8.54 27.52 10.07
N SER A 444 7.88 27.29 11.20
CA SER A 444 6.57 26.63 11.25
C SER A 444 5.60 27.39 10.31
N PRO A 445 4.62 26.75 9.65
CA PRO A 445 3.64 27.45 8.79
C PRO A 445 2.73 28.44 9.52
N PHE A 446 2.94 28.64 10.82
CA PHE A 446 2.20 29.53 11.69
C PHE A 446 2.97 30.82 11.94
#